data_AF-A0A1F9KHM4-F1
#
_entry.id   AF-A0A1F9KHM4-F1
#
_cell.length_a   1.000
_cell.length_b   1.000
_cell.length_c   1.000
_cell.angle_alpha   90.00
_cell.angle_beta   90.00
_cell.angle_gamma   90.00
#
_symmetry.space_group_name_H-M   'P 1'
#
loop_
_entity.id
_entity.type
_entity.pdbx_description
1 polymer ?
#
loop_
_entity_poly.entity_id
_entity_poly.type
_entity_poly.pdbx_seq_one_letter_code
_entity_poly.pdbx_strand_id
1 'polypeptide(L)'
;MKSKIKILSQRLIRLRRKNLKSKICAALLAGLVLSACSTRITSEPQYVPAANLMDIVKDFQRASRDDLYRFPIAKDVTGVNVMKATLIRLEDYEKKNPRQFPDIVGFSKATAYERLRDYDQALAHYRKVAGLDGQLGAQAAKNVEALETFKQILDQPVSAQDPFEYIKALDDRVEAWNALIRKYQGTPYEYLARVEEERIDRAKVMFVEFNRYRLREGNQLGILGYSQLVTKHRQSKNYYRYLLDFGDFYVVLAREYAAQNDPEGLSFDLGVFEQLAKSALRLYTEVAQVDGIVEKIEAQGKIEGLRGLSEKMRRLSR
;
A
#
# COMPACT_ATOMS: atom_id res chain seq x y z
N MET A 1 51.10 27.29 77.92
CA MET A 1 49.90 27.96 77.34
C MET A 1 49.97 28.29 75.83
N LYS A 2 51.00 27.94 75.06
CA LYS A 2 51.08 28.28 73.61
C LYS A 2 50.81 27.13 72.61
N SER A 3 50.66 25.87 73.04
CA SER A 3 50.42 24.74 72.10
C SER A 3 48.95 24.37 71.88
N LYS A 4 48.02 24.72 72.80
CA LYS A 4 46.59 24.39 72.66
C LYS A 4 45.85 25.28 71.63
N ILE A 5 46.34 26.49 71.33
CA ILE A 5 45.68 27.44 70.41
C ILE A 5 45.94 27.07 68.93
N LYS A 6 47.08 26.45 68.62
CA LYS A 6 47.46 26.09 67.23
C LYS A 6 46.68 24.86 66.70
N ILE A 7 46.24 23.98 67.60
CA ILE A 7 45.49 22.76 67.25
C ILE A 7 44.00 23.06 66.97
N LEU A 8 43.44 24.08 67.62
CA LEU A 8 42.04 24.50 67.40
C LEU A 8 41.85 25.24 66.06
N SER A 9 42.83 26.04 65.61
CA SER A 9 42.69 26.76 64.33
C SER A 9 42.79 25.82 63.10
N GLN A 10 43.62 24.78 63.17
CA GLN A 10 43.75 23.82 62.06
C GLN A 10 42.54 22.89 61.91
N ARG A 11 41.81 22.59 62.99
CA ARG A 11 40.55 21.79 62.93
C ARG A 11 39.39 22.58 62.33
N LEU A 12 39.25 23.87 62.65
CA LEU A 12 38.18 24.74 62.11
C LEU A 12 38.33 24.97 60.60
N ILE A 13 39.55 25.09 60.08
CA ILE A 13 39.80 25.29 58.64
C ILE A 13 39.51 24.01 57.83
N ARG A 14 39.79 22.82 58.39
CA ARG A 14 39.48 21.54 57.74
C ARG A 14 37.97 21.24 57.68
N LEU A 15 37.20 21.62 58.70
CA LEU A 15 35.74 21.45 58.71
C LEU A 15 35.04 22.39 57.71
N ARG A 16 35.53 23.62 57.54
CA ARG A 16 34.96 24.59 56.57
C ARG A 16 35.20 24.19 55.11
N ARG A 17 36.34 23.54 54.79
CA ARG A 17 36.64 23.05 53.43
C ARG A 17 35.84 21.81 53.02
N LYS A 18 35.47 20.92 53.96
CA LYS A 18 34.62 19.74 53.65
C LYS A 18 33.18 20.14 53.32
N ASN A 19 32.62 21.12 54.04
CA ASN A 19 31.26 21.61 53.79
C ASN A 19 31.14 22.44 52.51
N LEU A 20 32.23 23.07 52.04
CA LEU A 20 32.22 23.81 50.78
C LEU A 20 32.27 22.87 49.56
N LYS A 21 33.10 21.81 49.60
CA LYS A 21 33.15 20.81 48.52
C LYS A 21 31.87 19.97 48.41
N SER A 22 31.24 19.63 49.53
CA SER A 22 29.95 18.93 49.56
C SER A 22 28.81 19.77 48.97
N LYS A 23 28.77 21.09 49.24
CA LYS A 23 27.77 21.99 48.66
C LYS A 23 27.98 22.27 47.16
N ILE A 24 29.23 22.32 46.70
CA ILE A 24 29.54 22.51 45.27
C ILE A 24 29.19 21.25 44.46
N CYS A 25 29.44 20.04 44.98
CA CYS A 25 29.03 18.80 44.32
C CYS A 25 27.49 18.61 44.31
N ALA A 26 26.78 19.02 45.36
CA ALA A 26 25.32 18.97 45.40
C ALA A 26 24.68 19.96 44.41
N ALA A 27 25.27 21.15 44.23
CA ALA A 27 24.80 22.13 43.25
C ALA A 27 25.07 21.70 41.79
N LEU A 28 26.20 21.02 41.53
CA LEU A 28 26.51 20.45 40.22
C LEU A 28 25.63 19.24 39.85
N LEU A 29 25.24 18.40 40.83
CA LEU A 29 24.27 17.33 40.59
C LEU A 29 22.85 17.85 40.38
N ALA A 30 22.44 18.91 41.08
CA ALA A 30 21.12 19.52 40.90
C ALA A 30 20.97 20.24 39.54
N GLY A 31 22.07 20.80 39.00
CA GLY A 31 22.07 21.40 37.66
C GLY A 31 21.97 20.38 36.52
N LEU A 32 22.47 19.16 36.71
CA LEU A 32 22.44 18.10 35.70
C LEU A 32 21.10 17.37 35.58
N VAL A 33 20.24 17.42 36.61
CA VAL A 33 18.90 16.81 36.57
C VAL A 33 17.87 17.69 35.85
N LEU A 34 18.11 19.00 35.74
CA LEU A 34 17.22 19.93 35.02
C LEU A 34 17.47 20.01 33.51
N SER A 35 18.53 19.37 33.00
CA SER A 35 18.72 19.10 31.56
C SER A 35 18.15 17.74 31.15
N ALA A 36 17.15 17.24 31.87
CA ALA A 36 16.29 16.18 31.35
C ALA A 36 15.63 16.69 30.07
N CYS A 37 16.01 16.08 28.95
CA CYS A 37 15.52 16.34 27.62
C CYS A 37 14.02 16.61 27.65
N SER A 38 13.62 17.87 27.41
CA SER A 38 12.26 18.13 26.93
C SER A 38 12.20 17.49 25.55
N THR A 39 11.83 16.22 25.51
CA THR A 39 11.14 15.67 24.36
C THR A 39 9.94 16.59 24.20
N ARG A 40 10.05 17.56 23.29
CA ARG A 40 8.88 18.24 22.77
C ARG A 40 8.04 17.10 22.23
N ILE A 41 7.01 16.73 22.98
CA ILE A 41 5.87 16.00 22.44
C ILE A 41 5.41 16.92 21.31
N THR A 42 5.88 16.66 20.09
CA THR A 42 5.27 17.23 18.91
C THR A 42 3.83 16.81 19.01
N SER A 43 2.97 17.77 19.33
CA SER A 43 1.53 17.60 19.20
C SER A 43 1.27 16.89 17.88
N GLU A 44 0.44 15.85 17.90
CA GLU A 44 0.01 15.19 16.67
C GLU A 44 -0.33 16.28 15.64
N PRO A 45 0.16 16.18 14.40
CA PRO A 45 -0.05 17.19 13.39
C PRO A 45 -1.56 17.40 13.21
N GLN A 46 -2.08 18.46 13.83
CA GLN A 46 -3.49 18.75 13.83
C GLN A 46 -3.87 19.23 12.43
N TYR A 47 -4.96 18.69 11.88
CA TYR A 47 -5.47 19.10 10.58
C TYR A 47 -5.81 20.60 10.60
N VAL A 48 -5.07 21.39 9.84
CA VAL A 48 -5.42 22.79 9.59
C VAL A 48 -6.08 22.85 8.21
N PRO A 49 -7.31 23.39 8.08
CA PRO A 49 -7.94 23.58 6.79
C PRO A 49 -7.02 24.43 5.89
N ALA A 50 -6.82 24.02 4.64
CA ALA A 50 -6.01 24.78 3.71
C ALA A 50 -6.59 26.20 3.57
N ALA A 51 -5.81 27.20 3.94
CA ALA A 51 -6.26 28.59 3.98
C ALA A 51 -6.36 29.17 2.56
N ASN A 52 -5.48 28.73 1.65
CA ASN A 52 -5.37 29.26 0.29
C ASN A 52 -5.21 28.15 -0.77
N LEU A 53 -5.57 28.47 -2.02
CA LEU A 53 -5.44 27.55 -3.17
C LEU A 53 -4.02 27.00 -3.32
N MET A 54 -3.00 27.82 -3.07
CA MET A 54 -1.59 27.43 -3.19
C MET A 54 -1.21 26.33 -2.20
N ASP A 55 -1.79 26.32 -1.00
CA ASP A 55 -1.52 25.27 -0.02
C ASP A 55 -2.10 23.93 -0.49
N ILE A 56 -3.33 23.96 -1.04
CA ILE A 56 -4.00 22.79 -1.61
C ILE A 56 -3.18 22.22 -2.78
N VAL A 57 -2.79 23.09 -3.72
CA VAL A 57 -2.08 22.68 -4.94
C VAL A 57 -0.68 22.18 -4.62
N LYS A 58 0.03 22.80 -3.67
CA LYS A 58 1.37 22.37 -3.26
C LYS A 58 1.38 20.95 -2.68
N ASP A 59 0.45 20.66 -1.77
CA ASP A 59 0.32 19.33 -1.18
C ASP A 59 -0.04 18.29 -2.24
N PHE A 60 -0.94 18.66 -3.15
CA PHE A 60 -1.35 17.81 -4.26
C PHE A 60 -0.21 17.53 -5.24
N GLN A 61 0.53 18.55 -5.67
CA GLN A 61 1.60 18.43 -6.67
C GLN A 61 2.71 17.48 -6.24
N ARG A 62 2.98 17.39 -4.93
CA ARG A 62 3.94 16.44 -4.38
C ARG A 62 3.54 15.00 -4.67
N ALA A 63 2.25 14.67 -4.52
CA ALA A 63 1.72 13.32 -4.71
C ALA A 63 1.22 13.04 -6.14
N SER A 64 0.97 14.09 -6.93
CA SER A 64 0.31 13.97 -8.24
C SER A 64 1.15 13.27 -9.31
N ARG A 65 2.45 13.11 -9.08
CA ARG A 65 3.40 12.45 -10.00
C ARG A 65 3.95 11.13 -9.46
N ASP A 66 3.44 10.66 -8.33
CA ASP A 66 3.91 9.42 -7.72
C ASP A 66 3.61 8.21 -8.61
N ASP A 67 4.52 7.24 -8.56
CA ASP A 67 4.33 5.93 -9.20
C ASP A 67 3.28 5.14 -8.41
N LEU A 68 2.02 5.27 -8.82
CA LEU A 68 0.88 4.60 -8.21
C LEU A 68 0.87 3.07 -8.42
N TYR A 69 1.74 2.54 -9.28
CA TYR A 69 1.88 1.10 -9.47
C TYR A 69 2.73 0.51 -8.34
N ARG A 70 3.86 1.14 -8.03
CA ARG A 70 4.80 0.68 -6.99
C ARG A 70 4.42 1.13 -5.59
N PHE A 71 3.83 2.31 -5.46
CA PHE A 71 3.54 2.92 -4.17
C PHE A 71 2.04 3.12 -3.96
N PRO A 72 1.53 2.90 -2.73
CA PRO A 72 0.16 3.26 -2.40
C PRO A 72 -0.03 4.78 -2.48
N ILE A 73 -1.26 5.21 -2.75
CA ILE A 73 -1.59 6.63 -2.78
C ILE A 73 -1.29 7.21 -1.39
N ALA A 74 -0.57 8.33 -1.37
CA ALA A 74 -0.24 9.03 -0.14
C ALA A 74 -1.50 9.31 0.70
N LYS A 75 -1.33 9.15 2.02
CA LYS A 75 -2.35 9.48 3.01
C LYS A 75 -1.95 10.78 3.70
N ASP A 76 -2.94 11.61 4.01
CA ASP A 76 -2.73 12.81 4.80
C ASP A 76 -2.55 12.46 6.29
N VAL A 77 -2.38 13.48 7.13
CA VAL A 77 -2.23 13.34 8.59
C VAL A 77 -3.43 12.67 9.27
N THR A 78 -4.59 12.67 8.62
CA THR A 78 -5.81 12.00 9.11
C THR A 78 -5.95 10.57 8.60
N GLY A 79 -5.01 10.10 7.79
CA GLY A 79 -5.05 8.79 7.14
C GLY A 79 -5.94 8.74 5.89
N VAL A 80 -6.49 9.88 5.46
CA VAL A 80 -7.34 10.01 4.27
C VAL A 80 -6.46 10.10 3.02
N ASN A 81 -6.92 9.52 1.92
CA ASN A 81 -6.24 9.60 0.63
C ASN A 81 -6.09 11.07 0.19
N VAL A 82 -4.85 11.51 -0.07
CA VAL A 82 -4.53 12.90 -0.43
C VAL A 82 -5.31 13.37 -1.66
N MET A 83 -5.53 12.50 -2.66
CA MET A 83 -6.30 12.85 -3.87
C MET A 83 -7.76 13.17 -3.54
N LYS A 84 -8.37 12.38 -2.65
CA LYS A 84 -9.76 12.62 -2.20
C LYS A 84 -9.86 13.87 -1.33
N ALA A 85 -8.90 14.06 -0.42
CA ALA A 85 -8.83 15.26 0.40
C ALA A 85 -8.68 16.52 -0.47
N THR A 86 -7.87 16.47 -1.53
CA THR A 86 -7.71 17.56 -2.49
C THR A 86 -9.02 17.89 -3.20
N LEU A 87 -9.79 16.90 -3.67
CA LEU A 87 -11.08 17.15 -4.31
C LEU A 87 -12.04 17.93 -3.39
N ILE A 88 -12.18 17.49 -2.14
CA ILE A 88 -13.03 18.15 -1.13
C ILE A 88 -12.54 19.59 -0.88
N ARG A 89 -11.23 19.77 -0.67
CA ARG A 89 -10.64 21.09 -0.43
C ARG A 89 -10.84 22.04 -1.63
N LEU A 90 -10.73 21.54 -2.86
CA LEU A 90 -10.97 22.32 -4.07
C LEU A 90 -12.46 22.67 -4.24
N GLU A 91 -13.37 21.78 -3.90
CA GLU A 91 -14.82 22.08 -3.88
C GLU A 91 -15.18 23.15 -2.85
N ASP A 92 -14.63 23.06 -1.65
CA ASP A 92 -14.84 24.08 -0.62
C ASP A 92 -14.20 25.42 -0.99
N TYR A 93 -13.06 25.40 -1.67
CA TYR A 93 -12.43 26.61 -2.21
C TYR A 93 -13.32 27.27 -3.28
N GLU A 94 -13.85 26.51 -4.24
CA GLU A 94 -14.74 27.05 -5.28
C GLU A 94 -16.04 27.64 -4.71
N LYS A 95 -16.63 27.01 -3.67
CA LYS A 95 -17.81 27.54 -2.98
C LYS A 95 -17.54 28.92 -2.37
N LYS A 96 -16.35 29.10 -1.78
CA LYS A 96 -15.94 30.36 -1.15
C LYS A 96 -15.47 31.41 -2.16
N ASN A 97 -14.85 30.97 -3.25
CA ASN A 97 -14.24 31.84 -4.28
C ASN A 97 -14.71 31.45 -5.69
N PRO A 98 -15.97 31.76 -6.06
CA PRO A 98 -16.50 31.37 -7.36
C PRO A 98 -15.70 31.98 -8.52
N ARG A 99 -15.43 31.16 -9.55
CA ARG A 99 -14.76 31.55 -10.81
C ARG A 99 -13.32 32.06 -10.68
N GLN A 100 -12.68 31.93 -9.52
CA GLN A 100 -11.26 32.24 -9.38
C GLN A 100 -10.40 31.06 -9.83
N PHE A 101 -9.42 31.32 -10.70
CA PHE A 101 -8.47 30.33 -11.23
C PHE A 101 -9.11 29.03 -11.75
N PRO A 102 -10.12 29.11 -12.65
CA PRO A 102 -10.87 27.95 -13.11
C PRO A 102 -10.00 26.93 -13.86
N ASP A 103 -8.90 27.38 -14.45
CA ASP A 103 -7.90 26.55 -15.12
C ASP A 103 -7.11 25.68 -14.11
N ILE A 104 -6.56 26.27 -13.05
CA ILE A 104 -5.77 25.57 -12.02
C ILE A 104 -6.65 24.60 -11.22
N VAL A 105 -7.83 25.07 -10.80
CA VAL A 105 -8.77 24.23 -10.04
C VAL A 105 -9.27 23.07 -10.90
N GLY A 106 -9.71 23.36 -12.13
CA GLY A 106 -10.17 22.34 -13.07
C GLY A 106 -9.09 21.30 -13.38
N PHE A 107 -7.85 21.75 -13.62
CA PHE A 107 -6.73 20.85 -13.94
C PHE A 107 -6.35 19.97 -12.75
N SER A 108 -6.35 20.53 -11.54
CA SER A 108 -6.04 19.80 -10.32
C SER A 108 -7.13 18.79 -9.98
N LYS A 109 -8.41 19.13 -10.17
CA LYS A 109 -9.53 18.17 -10.07
C LYS A 109 -9.40 17.04 -11.09
N ALA A 110 -9.15 17.37 -12.36
CA ALA A 110 -8.98 16.38 -13.41
C ALA A 110 -7.85 15.39 -13.09
N THR A 111 -6.71 15.91 -12.63
CA THR A 111 -5.55 15.09 -12.26
C THR A 111 -5.85 14.23 -11.02
N ALA A 112 -6.59 14.75 -10.03
CA ALA A 112 -7.00 13.96 -8.87
C ALA A 112 -7.95 12.82 -9.25
N TYR A 113 -8.94 13.08 -10.12
CA TYR A 113 -9.83 12.04 -10.65
C TYR A 113 -9.07 11.00 -11.49
N GLU A 114 -8.12 11.41 -12.31
CA GLU A 114 -7.23 10.51 -13.06
C GLU A 114 -6.49 9.56 -12.11
N ARG A 115 -5.89 10.08 -11.03
CA ARG A 115 -5.19 9.26 -10.03
C ARG A 115 -6.11 8.35 -9.24
N LEU A 116 -7.36 8.74 -9.09
CA LEU A 116 -8.41 7.90 -8.51
C LEU A 116 -9.03 6.92 -9.52
N ARG A 117 -8.64 7.03 -10.80
CA ARG A 117 -9.08 6.19 -11.92
C ARG A 117 -10.55 6.38 -12.29
N ASP A 118 -11.09 7.55 -11.96
CA ASP A 118 -12.38 8.01 -12.47
C ASP A 118 -12.11 8.78 -13.77
N TYR A 119 -11.94 8.03 -14.86
CA TYR A 119 -11.56 8.59 -16.15
C TYR A 119 -12.65 9.46 -16.77
N ASP A 120 -13.93 9.21 -16.44
CA ASP A 120 -15.06 9.99 -16.94
C ASP A 120 -15.04 11.40 -16.38
N GLN A 121 -14.90 11.53 -15.05
CA GLN A 121 -14.78 12.84 -14.42
C GLN A 121 -13.47 13.52 -14.81
N ALA A 122 -12.36 12.77 -14.90
CA ALA A 122 -11.08 13.31 -15.35
C ALA A 122 -11.17 13.92 -16.76
N LEU A 123 -11.74 13.20 -17.73
CA LEU A 123 -11.96 13.68 -19.09
C LEU A 123 -12.89 14.90 -19.13
N ALA A 124 -13.98 14.89 -18.36
CA ALA A 124 -14.91 16.01 -18.30
C ALA A 124 -14.22 17.29 -17.80
N HIS A 125 -13.37 17.18 -16.78
CA HIS A 125 -12.62 18.32 -16.25
C HIS A 125 -11.47 18.74 -17.17
N TYR A 126 -10.71 17.81 -17.76
CA TYR A 126 -9.64 18.17 -18.70
C TYR A 126 -10.17 18.83 -19.97
N ARG A 127 -11.30 18.37 -20.55
CA ARG A 127 -11.91 19.02 -21.71
C ARG A 127 -12.38 20.43 -21.41
N LYS A 128 -12.95 20.66 -20.22
CA LYS A 128 -13.30 22.02 -19.76
C LYS A 128 -12.07 22.91 -19.70
N VAL A 129 -10.97 22.43 -19.12
CA VAL A 129 -9.70 23.20 -19.02
C VAL A 129 -9.06 23.43 -20.38
N ALA A 130 -9.12 22.45 -21.29
CA ALA A 130 -8.61 22.59 -22.66
C ALA A 130 -9.36 23.65 -23.48
N GLY A 131 -10.64 23.88 -23.16
CA GLY A 131 -11.45 24.95 -23.77
C GLY A 131 -11.27 26.33 -23.12
N LEU A 132 -10.46 26.46 -22.07
CA LEU A 132 -10.13 27.75 -21.45
C LEU A 132 -8.85 28.32 -22.08
N ASP A 133 -8.78 29.64 -22.24
CA ASP A 133 -7.59 30.39 -22.68
C ASP A 133 -6.53 30.49 -21.56
N GLY A 134 -6.10 29.35 -21.02
CA GLY A 134 -5.15 29.22 -19.92
C GLY A 134 -3.86 28.50 -20.32
N GLN A 135 -2.78 28.73 -19.57
CA GLN A 135 -1.48 28.08 -19.80
C GLN A 135 -1.53 26.54 -19.69
N LEU A 136 -2.52 26.02 -18.96
CA LEU A 136 -2.74 24.59 -18.75
C LEU A 136 -3.57 23.92 -19.86
N GLY A 137 -4.16 24.69 -20.79
CA GLY A 137 -5.05 24.15 -21.82
C GLY A 137 -4.36 23.15 -22.75
N ALA A 138 -3.15 23.46 -23.21
CA ALA A 138 -2.37 22.56 -24.06
C ALA A 138 -1.97 21.25 -23.35
N GLN A 139 -1.64 21.33 -22.05
CA GLN A 139 -1.33 20.13 -21.26
C GLN A 139 -2.59 19.31 -21.00
N ALA A 140 -3.72 19.96 -20.72
CA ALA A 140 -5.01 19.30 -20.56
C ALA A 140 -5.42 18.56 -21.84
N ALA A 141 -5.24 19.17 -23.01
CA ALA A 141 -5.54 18.52 -24.30
C ALA A 141 -4.70 17.24 -24.53
N LYS A 142 -3.40 17.26 -24.21
CA LYS A 142 -2.55 16.06 -24.25
C LYS A 142 -3.03 14.97 -23.29
N ASN A 143 -3.48 15.37 -22.10
CA ASN A 143 -4.01 14.43 -21.11
C ASN A 143 -5.35 13.82 -21.57
N VAL A 144 -6.21 14.61 -22.25
CA VAL A 144 -7.44 14.09 -22.86
C VAL A 144 -7.12 13.00 -23.88
N GLU A 145 -6.17 13.24 -24.81
CA GLU A 145 -5.79 12.25 -25.82
C GLU A 145 -5.35 10.92 -25.17
N ALA A 146 -4.50 11.00 -24.14
CA ALA A 146 -4.07 9.81 -23.40
C ALA A 146 -5.26 9.09 -22.73
N LEU A 147 -6.12 9.81 -22.01
CA LEU A 147 -7.24 9.22 -21.29
C LEU A 147 -8.35 8.69 -22.21
N GLU A 148 -8.52 9.24 -23.40
CA GLU A 148 -9.43 8.69 -24.40
C GLU A 148 -8.96 7.31 -24.88
N THR A 149 -7.65 7.10 -25.06
CA THR A 149 -7.13 5.76 -25.38
C THR A 149 -7.34 4.77 -24.24
N PHE A 150 -7.24 5.20 -22.98
CA PHE A 150 -7.56 4.36 -21.82
C PHE A 150 -9.04 3.97 -21.83
N LYS A 151 -9.91 4.96 -22.04
CA LYS A 151 -11.36 4.75 -22.07
C LYS A 151 -11.78 3.80 -23.19
N GLN A 152 -11.17 3.91 -24.37
CA GLN A 152 -11.42 2.99 -25.47
C GLN A 152 -11.17 1.53 -25.09
N ILE A 153 -10.10 1.24 -24.34
CA ILE A 153 -9.80 -0.13 -23.88
C ILE A 153 -10.80 -0.58 -22.81
N LEU A 154 -11.15 0.32 -21.88
CA LEU A 154 -12.08 0.00 -20.80
C LEU A 154 -13.51 -0.29 -21.29
N ASP A 155 -13.96 0.47 -22.30
CA ASP A 155 -15.31 0.39 -22.86
C ASP A 155 -15.48 -0.76 -23.85
N GLN A 156 -14.42 -1.47 -24.24
CA GLN A 156 -14.52 -2.65 -25.11
C GLN A 156 -15.44 -3.69 -24.45
N PRO A 157 -16.55 -4.10 -25.07
CA PRO A 157 -17.46 -5.05 -24.45
C PRO A 157 -16.77 -6.41 -24.27
N VAL A 158 -16.95 -7.02 -23.10
CA VAL A 158 -16.50 -8.39 -22.83
C VAL A 158 -17.74 -9.28 -22.85
N SER A 159 -17.78 -10.23 -23.79
CA SER A 159 -18.83 -11.25 -23.84
C SER A 159 -18.77 -12.07 -22.55
N ALA A 160 -19.87 -12.08 -21.79
CA ALA A 160 -19.99 -12.84 -20.54
C ALA A 160 -20.70 -14.20 -20.76
N GLN A 161 -21.07 -14.53 -21.99
CA GLN A 161 -21.89 -15.71 -22.30
C GLN A 161 -21.06 -16.99 -22.38
N ASP A 162 -19.85 -16.92 -22.95
CA ASP A 162 -18.91 -18.05 -23.03
C ASP A 162 -17.64 -17.77 -22.19
N PRO A 163 -17.31 -18.64 -21.22
CA PRO A 163 -16.04 -18.61 -20.50
C PRO A 163 -14.78 -18.47 -21.37
N PHE A 164 -14.74 -19.10 -22.54
CA PHE A 164 -13.56 -19.03 -23.41
C PHE A 164 -13.47 -17.69 -24.15
N GLU A 165 -14.59 -17.18 -24.65
CA GLU A 165 -14.66 -15.82 -25.19
C GLU A 165 -14.31 -14.76 -24.14
N TYR A 166 -14.74 -14.97 -22.89
CA TYR A 166 -14.42 -14.09 -21.77
C TYR A 166 -12.91 -14.02 -21.53
N ILE A 167 -12.23 -15.17 -21.42
CA ILE A 167 -10.77 -15.22 -21.23
C ILE A 167 -10.05 -14.55 -22.41
N LYS A 168 -10.45 -14.88 -23.65
CA LYS A 168 -9.86 -14.29 -24.85
C LYS A 168 -10.01 -12.77 -24.87
N ALA A 169 -11.18 -12.25 -24.53
CA ALA A 169 -11.40 -10.80 -24.46
C ALA A 169 -10.56 -10.14 -23.36
N LEU A 170 -10.27 -10.84 -22.25
CA LEU A 170 -9.32 -10.34 -21.25
C LEU A 170 -7.87 -10.38 -21.77
N ASP A 171 -7.48 -11.39 -22.54
CA ASP A 171 -6.17 -11.45 -23.20
C ASP A 171 -5.97 -10.29 -24.18
N ASP A 172 -6.95 -10.06 -25.06
CA ASP A 172 -6.94 -8.94 -26.03
C ASP A 172 -6.82 -7.59 -25.32
N ARG A 173 -7.50 -7.42 -24.17
CA ARG A 173 -7.38 -6.23 -23.32
C ARG A 173 -5.99 -6.08 -22.71
N VAL A 174 -5.39 -7.17 -22.21
CA VAL A 174 -4.02 -7.15 -21.67
C VAL A 174 -3.03 -6.77 -22.77
N GLU A 175 -3.20 -7.25 -23.99
CA GLU A 175 -2.37 -6.86 -25.13
C GLU A 175 -2.51 -5.37 -25.46
N ALA A 176 -3.74 -4.84 -25.46
CA ALA A 176 -4.00 -3.42 -25.66
C ALA A 176 -3.33 -2.56 -24.56
N TRP A 177 -3.41 -2.97 -23.30
CA TRP A 177 -2.69 -2.29 -22.21
C TRP A 177 -1.17 -2.36 -22.37
N ASN A 178 -0.64 -3.51 -22.78
CA ASN A 178 0.79 -3.67 -23.04
C ASN A 178 1.28 -2.73 -24.16
N ALA A 179 0.48 -2.52 -25.20
CA ALA A 179 0.78 -1.54 -26.23
C ALA A 179 0.84 -0.11 -25.67
N LEU A 180 -0.09 0.27 -24.78
CA LEU A 180 -0.06 1.58 -24.12
C LEU A 180 1.11 1.73 -23.15
N ILE A 181 1.47 0.70 -22.39
CA ILE A 181 2.62 0.71 -21.48
C ILE A 181 3.90 1.00 -22.27
N ARG A 182 4.07 0.36 -23.44
CA ARG A 182 5.22 0.64 -24.33
C ARG A 182 5.18 2.05 -24.91
N LYS A 183 4.01 2.52 -25.33
CA LYS A 183 3.83 3.87 -25.89
C LYS A 183 4.18 4.97 -24.88
N TYR A 184 3.80 4.80 -23.62
CA TYR A 184 3.92 5.80 -22.56
C TYR A 184 5.09 5.56 -21.61
N GLN A 185 6.07 4.75 -21.99
CA GLN A 185 7.21 4.38 -21.16
C GLN A 185 7.93 5.62 -20.59
N GLY A 186 8.20 5.60 -19.28
CA GLY A 186 8.84 6.70 -18.55
C GLY A 186 7.91 7.87 -18.21
N THR A 187 6.62 7.80 -18.55
CA THR A 187 5.64 8.83 -18.20
C THR A 187 4.70 8.34 -17.09
N PRO A 188 3.99 9.24 -16.38
CA PRO A 188 3.05 8.82 -15.35
C PRO A 188 1.85 7.99 -15.85
N TYR A 189 1.61 7.97 -17.17
CA TYR A 189 0.60 7.12 -17.79
C TYR A 189 1.05 5.66 -17.89
N GLU A 190 2.37 5.39 -17.90
CA GLU A 190 2.88 4.01 -17.81
C GLU A 190 2.38 3.34 -16.53
N TYR A 191 2.51 4.05 -15.39
CA TYR A 191 2.14 3.51 -14.09
C TYR A 191 0.63 3.27 -13.99
N LEU A 192 -0.17 4.20 -14.52
CA LEU A 192 -1.63 4.03 -14.56
C LEU A 192 -2.03 2.85 -15.46
N ALA A 193 -1.42 2.70 -16.64
CA ALA A 193 -1.69 1.58 -17.54
C ALA A 193 -1.31 0.24 -16.90
N ARG A 194 -0.17 0.16 -16.19
CA ARG A 194 0.24 -1.04 -15.44
C ARG A 194 -0.75 -1.40 -14.33
N VAL A 195 -1.35 -0.41 -13.65
CA VAL A 195 -2.37 -0.66 -12.63
C VAL A 195 -3.64 -1.25 -13.25
N GLU A 196 -4.08 -0.76 -14.41
CA GLU A 196 -5.23 -1.32 -15.10
C GLU A 196 -4.94 -2.70 -15.69
N GLU A 197 -3.76 -2.91 -16.27
CA GLU A 197 -3.29 -4.23 -16.71
C GLU A 197 -3.33 -5.26 -15.56
N GLU A 198 -2.73 -4.92 -14.42
CA GLU A 198 -2.70 -5.77 -13.23
C GLU A 198 -4.10 -6.16 -12.75
N ARG A 199 -5.06 -5.24 -12.86
CA ARG A 199 -6.46 -5.52 -12.51
C ARG A 199 -7.09 -6.55 -13.45
N ILE A 200 -6.79 -6.48 -14.74
CA ILE A 200 -7.27 -7.46 -15.72
C ILE A 200 -6.60 -8.82 -15.48
N ASP A 201 -5.29 -8.87 -15.26
CA ASP A 201 -4.59 -10.11 -14.95
C ASP A 201 -5.12 -10.75 -13.65
N ARG A 202 -5.39 -9.95 -12.62
CA ARG A 202 -6.05 -10.45 -11.40
C ARG A 202 -7.45 -11.01 -11.71
N ALA A 203 -8.25 -10.31 -12.51
CA ALA A 203 -9.57 -10.78 -12.89
C ALA A 203 -9.53 -12.12 -13.64
N LYS A 204 -8.53 -12.33 -14.51
CA LYS A 204 -8.28 -13.61 -15.19
C LYS A 204 -8.00 -14.75 -14.20
N VAL A 205 -7.12 -14.52 -13.22
CA VAL A 205 -6.80 -15.53 -12.21
C VAL A 205 -8.03 -15.88 -11.38
N MET A 206 -8.79 -14.87 -10.92
CA MET A 206 -10.04 -15.09 -10.19
C MET A 206 -11.06 -15.87 -11.02
N PHE A 207 -11.18 -15.55 -12.32
CA PHE A 207 -12.09 -16.26 -13.20
C PHE A 207 -11.74 -17.76 -13.32
N VAL A 208 -10.45 -18.07 -13.49
CA VAL A 208 -9.96 -19.45 -13.54
C VAL A 208 -10.20 -20.16 -12.20
N GLU A 209 -9.94 -19.48 -11.08
CA GLU A 209 -10.18 -20.03 -9.73
C GLU A 209 -11.66 -20.40 -9.52
N PHE A 210 -12.59 -19.50 -9.87
CA PHE A 210 -14.02 -19.72 -9.71
C PHE A 210 -14.57 -20.81 -10.64
N ASN A 211 -13.98 -20.97 -11.82
CA ASN A 211 -14.42 -21.96 -12.82
C ASN A 211 -13.58 -23.24 -12.82
N ARG A 212 -12.66 -23.43 -11.85
CA ARG A 212 -11.68 -24.53 -11.84
C ARG A 212 -12.30 -25.93 -12.00
N TYR A 213 -13.50 -26.16 -11.46
CA TYR A 213 -14.18 -27.45 -11.56
C TYR A 213 -14.79 -27.74 -12.94
N ARG A 214 -14.99 -26.71 -13.75
CA ARG A 214 -15.53 -26.81 -15.11
C ARG A 214 -14.44 -26.88 -16.17
N LEU A 215 -13.22 -26.49 -15.81
CA LEU A 215 -12.05 -26.49 -16.69
C LEU A 215 -11.28 -27.80 -16.55
N ARG A 216 -10.77 -28.31 -17.67
CA ARG A 216 -9.80 -29.40 -17.63
C ARG A 216 -8.54 -28.91 -16.92
N GLU A 217 -8.08 -29.67 -15.93
CA GLU A 217 -6.88 -29.33 -15.14
C GLU A 217 -6.98 -27.95 -14.45
N GLY A 218 -8.20 -27.52 -14.08
CA GLY A 218 -8.44 -26.18 -13.52
C GLY A 218 -7.59 -25.83 -12.28
N ASN A 219 -7.24 -26.81 -11.46
CA ASN A 219 -6.32 -26.61 -10.32
C ASN A 219 -4.91 -26.21 -10.78
N GLN A 220 -4.39 -26.86 -11.84
CA GLN A 220 -3.08 -26.53 -12.41
C GLN A 220 -3.10 -25.19 -13.12
N LEU A 221 -4.20 -24.87 -13.83
CA LEU A 221 -4.40 -23.55 -14.44
C LEU A 221 -4.46 -22.44 -13.39
N GLY A 222 -5.11 -22.68 -12.24
CA GLY A 222 -5.10 -21.74 -11.11
C GLY A 222 -3.69 -21.49 -10.57
N ILE A 223 -2.93 -22.56 -10.32
CA ILE A 223 -1.53 -22.46 -9.87
C ILE A 223 -0.67 -21.67 -10.88
N LEU A 224 -0.81 -21.99 -12.16
CA LEU A 224 -0.08 -21.30 -13.24
C LEU A 224 -0.46 -19.81 -13.29
N GLY A 225 -1.74 -19.50 -13.19
CA GLY A 225 -2.27 -18.13 -13.19
C GLY A 225 -1.69 -17.30 -12.04
N TYR A 226 -1.74 -17.80 -10.81
CA TYR A 226 -1.12 -17.12 -9.67
C TYR A 226 0.40 -16.97 -9.80
N SER A 227 1.09 -18.02 -10.26
CA SER A 227 2.54 -17.96 -10.49
C SER A 227 2.92 -16.89 -11.52
N GLN A 228 2.15 -16.77 -12.60
CA GLN A 228 2.33 -15.71 -13.60
C GLN A 228 2.03 -14.33 -13.02
N LEU A 229 0.95 -14.18 -12.26
CA LEU A 229 0.56 -12.90 -11.62
C LEU A 229 1.67 -12.39 -10.68
N VAL A 230 2.17 -13.25 -9.79
CA VAL A 230 3.25 -12.94 -8.84
C VAL A 230 4.56 -12.64 -9.57
N THR A 231 4.86 -13.35 -10.66
CA THR A 231 6.10 -13.14 -11.43
C THR A 231 6.06 -11.85 -12.25
N LYS A 232 4.91 -11.55 -12.88
CA LYS A 232 4.74 -10.36 -13.72
C LYS A 232 4.68 -9.08 -12.89
N HIS A 233 3.96 -9.10 -11.76
CA HIS A 233 3.69 -7.91 -10.94
C HIS A 233 4.56 -7.80 -9.68
N ARG A 234 5.82 -8.27 -9.73
CA ARG A 234 6.76 -8.17 -8.59
C ARG A 234 6.98 -6.77 -8.04
N GLN A 235 6.85 -5.76 -8.90
CA GLN A 235 7.03 -4.36 -8.53
C GLN A 235 5.74 -3.71 -8.05
N SER A 236 4.59 -4.39 -8.13
CA SER A 236 3.33 -3.83 -7.69
C SER A 236 3.29 -3.65 -6.18
N LYS A 237 2.66 -2.57 -5.72
CA LYS A 237 2.30 -2.39 -4.31
C LYS A 237 1.46 -3.54 -3.74
N ASN A 238 0.76 -4.30 -4.60
CA ASN A 238 -0.08 -5.42 -4.20
C ASN A 238 0.66 -6.77 -4.22
N TYR A 239 1.96 -6.80 -4.50
CA TYR A 239 2.74 -8.04 -4.62
C TYR A 239 2.54 -8.99 -3.43
N TYR A 240 2.66 -8.48 -2.20
CA TYR A 240 2.47 -9.30 -0.99
C TYR A 240 1.04 -9.80 -0.81
N ARG A 241 0.04 -9.03 -1.26
CA ARG A 241 -1.35 -9.50 -1.30
C ARG A 241 -1.48 -10.70 -2.24
N TYR A 242 -0.82 -10.67 -3.40
CA TYR A 242 -0.85 -11.79 -4.34
C TYR A 242 -0.15 -13.04 -3.84
N LEU A 243 0.93 -12.89 -3.07
CA LEU A 243 1.55 -14.03 -2.38
C LEU A 243 0.60 -14.65 -1.35
N LEU A 244 -0.14 -13.82 -0.60
CA LEU A 244 -1.15 -14.30 0.34
C LEU A 244 -2.30 -15.02 -0.37
N ASP A 245 -2.87 -14.40 -1.41
CA ASP A 245 -3.97 -14.98 -2.20
C ASP A 245 -3.52 -16.32 -2.83
N PHE A 246 -2.27 -16.40 -3.32
CA PHE A 246 -1.72 -17.64 -3.86
C PHE A 246 -1.53 -18.72 -2.78
N GLY A 247 -1.06 -18.34 -1.59
CA GLY A 247 -0.99 -19.25 -0.45
C GLY A 247 -2.37 -19.77 -0.04
N ASP A 248 -3.38 -18.89 -0.03
CA ASP A 248 -4.77 -19.25 0.29
C ASP A 248 -5.31 -20.27 -0.71
N PHE A 249 -5.00 -20.13 -2.00
CA PHE A 249 -5.38 -21.11 -3.01
C PHE A 249 -4.80 -22.50 -2.73
N TYR A 250 -3.52 -22.61 -2.32
CA TYR A 250 -2.95 -23.89 -1.88
C TYR A 250 -3.63 -24.46 -0.64
N VAL A 251 -4.05 -23.62 0.31
CA VAL A 251 -4.81 -24.07 1.49
C VAL A 251 -6.19 -24.59 1.09
N VAL A 252 -6.85 -23.95 0.12
CA VAL A 252 -8.12 -24.43 -0.45
C VAL A 252 -7.93 -25.81 -1.06
N LEU A 253 -6.89 -26.02 -1.88
CA LEU A 253 -6.56 -27.33 -2.45
C LEU A 253 -6.29 -28.38 -1.37
N ALA A 254 -5.56 -28.03 -0.31
CA ALA A 254 -5.26 -28.96 0.79
C ALA A 254 -6.53 -29.36 1.57
N ARG A 255 -7.46 -28.42 1.79
CA ARG A 255 -8.75 -28.68 2.43
C ARG A 255 -9.66 -29.55 1.56
N GLU A 256 -9.70 -29.28 0.26
CA GLU A 256 -10.46 -30.10 -0.68
C GLU A 256 -9.93 -31.53 -0.75
N TYR A 257 -8.60 -31.69 -0.77
CA TYR A 257 -7.97 -33.01 -0.71
C TYR A 257 -8.39 -33.80 0.53
N ALA A 258 -8.36 -33.15 1.70
CA ALA A 258 -8.77 -33.75 2.97
C ALA A 258 -10.29 -33.96 3.12
N ALA A 259 -11.11 -33.28 2.30
CA ALA A 259 -12.55 -33.50 2.25
C ALA A 259 -12.93 -34.65 1.29
N GLN A 260 -12.16 -34.83 0.21
CA GLN A 260 -12.36 -35.91 -0.76
C GLN A 260 -11.81 -37.25 -0.27
N ASN A 261 -10.72 -37.21 0.50
CA ASN A 261 -10.07 -38.38 1.08
C ASN A 261 -10.22 -38.30 2.59
N ASP A 262 -10.97 -39.24 3.17
CA ASP A 262 -11.15 -39.32 4.62
C ASP A 262 -9.78 -39.44 5.31
N PRO A 263 -9.38 -38.47 6.16
CA PRO A 263 -8.08 -38.50 6.83
C PRO A 263 -7.85 -39.73 7.71
N GLU A 264 -8.91 -40.40 8.19
CA GLU A 264 -8.82 -41.66 8.96
C GLU A 264 -8.80 -42.89 8.04
N GLY A 265 -9.06 -42.71 6.75
CA GLY A 265 -9.12 -43.78 5.75
C GLY A 265 -7.75 -44.12 5.13
N LEU A 266 -7.61 -45.37 4.69
CA LEU A 266 -6.39 -45.87 4.02
C LEU A 266 -6.08 -45.19 2.67
N SER A 267 -7.05 -44.50 2.08
CA SER A 267 -6.89 -43.76 0.82
C SER A 267 -6.24 -42.38 1.00
N PHE A 268 -6.06 -41.92 2.24
CA PHE A 268 -5.43 -40.63 2.51
C PHE A 268 -3.91 -40.71 2.43
N ASP A 269 -3.34 -40.00 1.46
CA ASP A 269 -1.90 -39.81 1.34
C ASP A 269 -1.50 -38.49 2.03
N LEU A 270 -0.94 -38.63 3.24
CA LEU A 270 -0.41 -37.52 4.01
C LEU A 270 0.66 -36.73 3.24
N GLY A 271 1.43 -37.38 2.37
CA GLY A 271 2.47 -36.74 1.56
C GLY A 271 1.89 -35.70 0.59
N VAL A 272 0.78 -35.99 -0.06
CA VAL A 272 0.09 -35.06 -0.98
C VAL A 272 -0.43 -33.84 -0.21
N PHE A 273 -1.08 -34.07 0.93
CA PHE A 273 -1.55 -32.99 1.81
C PHE A 273 -0.37 -32.11 2.28
N GLU A 274 0.71 -32.72 2.76
CA GLU A 274 1.88 -31.99 3.26
C GLU A 274 2.58 -31.17 2.17
N GLN A 275 2.61 -31.63 0.92
CA GLN A 275 3.15 -30.87 -0.20
C GLN A 275 2.36 -29.58 -0.47
N LEU A 276 1.02 -29.65 -0.45
CA LEU A 276 0.15 -28.48 -0.61
C LEU A 276 0.32 -27.51 0.57
N ALA A 277 0.30 -28.03 1.80
CA ALA A 277 0.51 -27.23 3.00
C ALA A 277 1.90 -26.56 3.02
N LYS A 278 2.96 -27.28 2.62
CA LYS A 278 4.32 -26.74 2.52
C LYS A 278 4.43 -25.63 1.48
N SER A 279 3.70 -25.75 0.37
CA SER A 279 3.68 -24.73 -0.69
C SER A 279 3.03 -23.44 -0.19
N ALA A 280 1.90 -23.53 0.50
CA ALA A 280 1.27 -22.38 1.16
C ALA A 280 2.18 -21.76 2.24
N LEU A 281 2.78 -22.57 3.13
CA LEU A 281 3.67 -22.10 4.18
C LEU A 281 4.87 -21.33 3.63
N ARG A 282 5.44 -21.77 2.50
CA ARG A 282 6.55 -21.08 1.84
C ARG A 282 6.16 -19.65 1.44
N LEU A 283 4.99 -19.48 0.81
CA LEU A 283 4.49 -18.18 0.37
C LEU A 283 4.18 -17.26 1.54
N TYR A 284 3.51 -17.75 2.58
CA TYR A 284 3.25 -16.95 3.78
C TYR A 284 4.53 -16.57 4.51
N THR A 285 5.53 -17.45 4.54
CA THR A 285 6.82 -17.15 5.19
C THR A 285 7.56 -16.03 4.46
N GLU A 286 7.51 -15.99 3.12
CA GLU A 286 8.07 -14.88 2.34
C GLU A 286 7.44 -13.54 2.74
N VAL A 287 6.11 -13.48 2.89
CA VAL A 287 5.42 -12.26 3.34
C VAL A 287 5.74 -11.93 4.81
N ALA A 288 5.79 -12.93 5.68
CA ALA A 288 6.02 -12.75 7.11
C ALA A 288 7.42 -12.24 7.47
N GLN A 289 8.40 -12.41 6.56
CA GLN A 289 9.77 -11.92 6.73
C GLN A 289 9.93 -10.43 6.42
N VAL A 290 8.96 -9.82 5.75
CA VAL A 290 9.04 -8.42 5.32
C VAL A 290 8.50 -7.50 6.42
N ASP A 291 9.31 -6.54 6.83
CA ASP A 291 8.94 -5.54 7.83
C ASP A 291 8.21 -4.34 7.20
N GLY A 292 7.29 -3.75 7.98
CA GLY A 292 6.59 -2.50 7.60
C GLY A 292 5.36 -2.67 6.70
N ILE A 293 4.93 -3.91 6.43
CA ILE A 293 3.70 -4.21 5.67
C ILE A 293 2.58 -4.72 6.57
N VAL A 294 1.33 -4.41 6.24
CA VAL A 294 0.15 -4.84 7.02
C VAL A 294 -0.08 -6.34 6.85
N GLU A 295 0.23 -6.86 5.66
CA GLU A 295 0.13 -8.25 5.27
C GLU A 295 0.96 -9.20 6.15
N LYS A 296 1.98 -8.69 6.87
CA LYS A 296 2.81 -9.49 7.78
C LYS A 296 1.99 -10.14 8.90
N ILE A 297 1.08 -9.38 9.51
CA ILE A 297 0.25 -9.85 10.63
C ILE A 297 -0.70 -10.94 10.13
N GLU A 298 -1.28 -10.72 8.95
CA GLU A 298 -2.15 -11.69 8.28
C GLU A 298 -1.37 -12.98 7.94
N ALA A 299 -0.16 -12.85 7.39
CA ALA A 299 0.71 -13.99 7.06
C ALA A 299 1.06 -14.83 8.30
N GLN A 300 1.38 -14.19 9.42
CA GLN A 300 1.69 -14.87 10.68
C GLN A 300 0.50 -15.68 11.19
N GLY A 301 -0.70 -15.08 11.22
CA GLY A 301 -1.93 -15.79 11.60
C GLY A 301 -2.25 -16.97 10.67
N LYS A 302 -2.03 -16.81 9.36
CA LYS A 302 -2.20 -17.89 8.37
C LYS A 302 -1.18 -19.02 8.56
N ILE A 303 0.07 -18.72 8.90
CA ILE A 303 1.09 -19.73 9.22
C ILE A 303 0.68 -20.56 10.44
N GLU A 304 0.25 -19.91 11.52
CA GLU A 304 -0.19 -20.59 12.74
C GLU A 304 -1.42 -21.47 12.47
N GLY A 305 -2.42 -20.94 11.77
CA GLY A 305 -3.61 -21.69 11.40
C GLY A 305 -3.29 -22.92 10.53
N LEU A 306 -2.38 -22.78 9.57
CA LEU A 306 -1.98 -23.88 8.71
C LEU A 306 -1.16 -24.95 9.44
N ARG A 307 -0.28 -24.56 10.37
CA ARG A 307 0.43 -25.51 11.25
C ARG A 307 -0.55 -26.31 12.10
N GLY A 308 -1.55 -25.65 12.68
CA GLY A 308 -2.61 -26.32 13.43
C GLY A 308 -3.40 -27.33 12.58
N LEU A 309 -3.72 -26.95 11.34
CA LEU A 309 -4.37 -27.85 10.38
C LEU A 309 -3.50 -29.07 10.06
N SER A 310 -2.21 -28.87 9.79
CA SER A 310 -1.29 -29.98 9.49
C SER A 310 -1.13 -30.94 10.66
N GLU A 311 -1.03 -30.44 11.88
CA GLU A 311 -0.98 -31.28 13.08
C GLU A 311 -2.28 -32.06 13.30
N LYS A 312 -3.45 -31.47 13.00
CA LYS A 312 -4.72 -32.19 13.01
C LYS A 312 -4.72 -33.35 12.02
N MET A 313 -4.33 -33.11 10.76
CA MET A 313 -4.32 -34.16 9.73
C MET A 313 -3.34 -35.29 10.06
N ARG A 314 -2.17 -34.97 10.60
CA ARG A 314 -1.20 -35.96 11.10
C ARG A 314 -1.75 -36.83 12.23
N ARG A 315 -2.65 -36.31 13.06
CA ARG A 315 -3.27 -37.10 14.15
C ARG A 315 -4.35 -38.03 13.63
N LEU A 316 -5.14 -37.59 12.64
CA LEU A 316 -6.21 -38.40 12.05
C LEU A 316 -5.67 -39.52 11.17
N SER A 317 -4.53 -39.29 10.51
CA SER A 317 -3.86 -40.26 9.63
C SER A 317 -3.06 -41.35 10.36
N ARG A 318 -3.02 -41.34 11.70
CA ARG A 318 -2.29 -42.34 12.52
C ARG A 318 -3.18 -43.53 12.84
#